data_AF-A0A948VSY6-F1
#
_entry.id   AF-A0A948VSY6-F1
#
_cell.length_a   1.000
_cell.length_b   1.000
_cell.length_c   1.000
_cell.angle_alpha   90.00
_cell.angle_beta   90.00
_cell.angle_gamma   90.00
#
_symmetry.space_group_name_H-M   'P 1'
#
loop_
_entity.id
_entity.type
_entity.pdbx_description
1 polymer ?
#
loop_
_entity_poly.entity_id
_entity_poly.type
_entity_poly.pdbx_seq_one_letter_code
_entity_poly.pdbx_strand_id
1 'polypeptide(L)'
;MRAQLLLVLAIMTPWLVVRANAQSLDPHEIYEQKCSGCHEAHGGNFAMNSLDLVDGRIVGRKGSLELREILAAGHGRLAKPEIDAVLALFESVLASGQVFQKKCRICHDRAVVFARRNLIVRDGRLRGRYSGHDIGRFLEDHGRLEADELSRIVDMFRRQLD
;
A
#
# COMPACT_ATOMS: atom_id res chain seq x y z
N MET A 1 72.81 -7.35 -24.60
CA MET A 1 71.85 -6.39 -24.00
C MET A 1 70.59 -7.16 -23.65
N ARG A 2 70.22 -7.19 -22.36
CA ARG A 2 69.06 -7.92 -21.82
C ARG A 2 67.82 -7.01 -21.90
N ALA A 3 66.76 -7.44 -22.57
CA ALA A 3 65.48 -6.73 -22.56
C ALA A 3 64.56 -7.34 -21.49
N GLN A 4 64.24 -6.51 -20.48
CA GLN A 4 63.20 -6.74 -19.47
C GLN A 4 61.82 -6.74 -20.15
N LEU A 5 61.00 -7.76 -19.93
CA LEU A 5 59.91 -7.83 -18.93
C LEU A 5 58.82 -6.77 -19.11
N LEU A 6 57.58 -7.20 -19.35
CA LEU A 6 56.36 -6.66 -18.72
C LEU A 6 55.16 -7.54 -19.06
N LEU A 7 54.85 -8.44 -18.13
CA LEU A 7 53.62 -9.24 -18.07
C LEU A 7 52.51 -8.35 -17.52
N VAL A 8 51.56 -7.91 -18.35
CA VAL A 8 50.38 -7.15 -17.89
C VAL A 8 49.31 -8.15 -17.46
N LEU A 9 49.20 -8.35 -16.15
CA LEU A 9 48.13 -9.12 -15.52
C LEU A 9 46.87 -8.24 -15.47
N ALA A 10 45.94 -8.44 -16.40
CA ALA A 10 44.65 -7.77 -16.41
C ALA A 10 43.76 -8.33 -15.28
N ILE A 11 43.69 -7.61 -14.15
CA ILE A 11 42.81 -7.93 -13.03
C ILE A 11 41.37 -7.53 -13.44
N MET A 12 40.58 -8.49 -13.92
CA MET A 12 39.13 -8.34 -14.02
C MET A 12 38.52 -8.45 -12.62
N THR A 13 38.23 -7.32 -11.98
CA THR A 13 37.43 -7.27 -10.75
C THR A 13 35.94 -7.46 -11.09
N PRO A 14 35.27 -8.52 -10.61
CA PRO A 14 33.83 -8.66 -10.78
C PRO A 14 33.12 -7.64 -9.90
N TRP A 15 32.35 -6.75 -10.53
CA TRP A 15 31.41 -5.87 -9.85
C TRP A 15 30.31 -6.72 -9.21
N LEU A 16 30.45 -7.00 -7.92
CA LEU A 16 29.36 -7.48 -7.09
C LEU A 16 28.34 -6.34 -6.93
N VAL A 17 27.34 -6.32 -7.81
CA VAL A 17 26.18 -5.43 -7.68
C VAL A 17 25.34 -5.93 -6.50
N VAL A 18 25.60 -5.41 -5.31
CA VAL A 18 24.69 -5.55 -4.17
C VAL A 18 23.43 -4.74 -4.49
N ARG A 19 22.37 -5.41 -4.95
CA ARG A 19 21.04 -4.79 -4.98
C ARG A 19 20.55 -4.69 -3.54
N ALA A 20 20.62 -3.49 -2.97
CA ALA A 20 19.88 -3.17 -1.77
C ALA A 20 18.38 -3.35 -2.09
N ASN A 21 17.73 -4.34 -1.46
CA ASN A 21 16.27 -4.39 -1.46
C ASN A 21 15.80 -3.21 -0.61
N ALA A 22 15.29 -2.16 -1.25
CA ALA A 22 14.53 -1.15 -0.54
C ALA A 22 13.35 -1.87 0.13
N GLN A 23 13.34 -1.94 1.46
CA GLN A 23 12.17 -2.42 2.19
C GLN A 23 11.01 -1.48 1.83
N SER A 24 9.93 -2.07 1.30
CA SER A 24 8.66 -1.37 1.13
C SER A 24 8.22 -0.86 2.50
N LEU A 25 7.94 0.43 2.61
CA LEU A 25 7.39 1.02 3.82
C LEU A 25 5.95 0.51 3.97
N ASP A 26 5.62 -0.12 5.11
CA ASP A 26 4.25 -0.53 5.38
C ASP A 26 3.43 0.69 5.88
N PRO A 27 2.54 1.25 5.06
CA PRO A 27 1.81 2.45 5.46
C PRO A 27 0.81 2.19 6.59
N HIS A 28 0.33 0.95 6.75
CA HIS A 28 -0.53 0.59 7.88
C HIS A 28 0.25 0.60 9.19
N GLU A 29 1.47 0.04 9.18
CA GLU A 29 2.36 0.06 10.35
C GLU A 29 2.76 1.49 10.72
N ILE A 30 3.12 2.32 9.73
CA ILE A 30 3.45 3.74 9.96
C ILE A 30 2.28 4.46 10.63
N TYR A 31 1.06 4.31 10.10
CA TYR A 31 -0.12 4.93 10.69
C TYR A 31 -0.36 4.41 12.12
N GLU A 32 -0.31 3.09 12.31
CA GLU A 32 -0.54 2.46 13.62
C GLU A 32 0.49 2.91 14.66
N GLN A 33 1.75 3.10 14.28
CA GLN A 33 2.81 3.54 15.21
C GLN A 33 2.77 5.05 15.48
N LYS A 34 2.50 5.88 14.47
CA LYS A 34 2.72 7.33 14.56
C LYS A 34 1.44 8.15 14.67
N CYS A 35 0.29 7.59 14.31
CA CYS A 35 -0.98 8.32 14.24
C CYS A 35 -2.04 7.78 15.21
N SER A 36 -2.08 6.47 15.47
CA SER A 36 -3.13 5.84 16.28
C SER A 36 -3.16 6.23 17.76
N GLY A 37 -2.08 6.83 18.28
CA GLY A 37 -2.04 7.34 19.65
C GLY A 37 -2.97 8.54 19.87
N CYS A 38 -3.40 9.23 18.80
CA CYS A 38 -4.33 10.35 18.87
C CYS A 38 -5.54 10.21 17.93
N HIS A 39 -5.42 9.46 16.84
CA HIS A 39 -6.50 9.19 15.88
C HIS A 39 -7.06 7.79 16.07
N GLU A 40 -8.13 7.43 15.35
CA GLU A 40 -8.66 6.08 15.41
C GLU A 40 -7.57 5.03 15.10
N ALA A 41 -7.68 3.86 15.73
CA ALA A 41 -6.68 2.81 15.68
C ALA A 41 -6.25 2.41 14.25
N HIS A 42 -7.16 2.53 13.27
CA HIS A 42 -6.88 2.18 11.88
C HIS A 42 -7.24 3.33 10.94
N GLY A 43 -6.29 3.65 10.05
CA GLY A 43 -6.38 4.79 9.14
C GLY A 43 -7.54 4.75 8.16
N GLY A 44 -8.11 3.57 7.89
CA GLY A 44 -9.27 3.45 7.01
C GLY A 44 -10.51 4.18 7.52
N ASN A 45 -10.84 4.06 8.81
CA ASN A 45 -11.98 4.76 9.40
C ASN A 45 -11.73 6.27 9.42
N PHE A 46 -10.53 6.67 9.84
CA PHE A 46 -10.12 8.07 9.83
C PHE A 46 -10.28 8.69 8.44
N ALA A 47 -9.74 8.03 7.41
CA ALA A 47 -9.82 8.53 6.03
C ALA A 47 -11.25 8.72 5.55
N MET A 48 -12.13 7.73 5.76
CA MET A 48 -13.51 7.82 5.28
C MET A 48 -14.34 8.89 6.01
N ASN A 49 -14.05 9.12 7.28
CA ASN A 49 -14.82 10.03 8.13
C ASN A 49 -14.33 11.47 8.06
N SER A 50 -13.03 11.67 7.83
CA SER A 50 -12.36 12.94 8.06
C SER A 50 -11.72 13.54 6.81
N LEU A 51 -11.56 12.78 5.73
CA LEU A 51 -10.86 13.21 4.52
C LEU A 51 -11.75 13.14 3.29
N ASP A 52 -11.46 14.00 2.31
CA ASP A 52 -12.02 13.96 0.97
C ASP A 52 -10.89 14.02 -0.07
N LEU A 53 -11.13 13.45 -1.27
CA LEU A 53 -10.23 13.52 -2.41
C LEU A 53 -10.77 14.55 -3.41
N VAL A 54 -10.09 15.70 -3.55
CA VAL A 54 -10.49 16.83 -4.40
C VAL A 54 -9.36 17.17 -5.35
N ASP A 55 -9.60 17.04 -6.66
CA ASP A 55 -8.61 17.28 -7.72
C ASP A 55 -7.28 16.53 -7.49
N GLY A 56 -7.36 15.27 -7.03
CA GLY A 56 -6.19 14.44 -6.72
C GLY A 56 -5.47 14.80 -5.43
N ARG A 57 -5.98 15.75 -4.64
CA ARG A 57 -5.44 16.13 -3.32
C ARG A 57 -6.31 15.61 -2.20
N ILE A 58 -5.68 15.13 -1.13
CA ILE A 58 -6.38 14.71 0.08
C ILE A 58 -6.53 15.93 1.00
N VAL A 59 -7.76 16.32 1.27
CA VAL A 59 -8.09 17.49 2.11
C VAL A 59 -8.90 17.06 3.32
N GLY A 60 -8.85 17.86 4.39
CA GLY A 60 -9.73 17.66 5.54
C GLY A 60 -11.18 17.97 5.19
N ARG A 61 -12.14 17.15 5.64
CA ARG A 61 -13.57 17.44 5.42
C ARG A 61 -14.06 18.66 6.18
N LYS A 62 -13.47 18.92 7.36
CA LYS A 62 -13.84 20.05 8.25
C LYS A 62 -13.04 21.33 7.98
N GLY A 63 -12.09 21.31 7.05
CA GLY A 63 -11.27 22.48 6.74
C GLY A 63 -10.53 22.30 5.43
N SER A 64 -10.33 23.39 4.69
CA SER A 64 -9.78 23.36 3.33
C SER A 64 -8.26 23.11 3.24
N LEU A 65 -7.61 22.65 4.32
CA LEU A 65 -6.17 22.40 4.32
C LEU A 65 -5.87 21.04 3.69
N GLU A 66 -4.84 21.02 2.85
CA GLU A 66 -4.33 19.78 2.27
C GLU A 66 -3.62 18.96 3.35
N LEU A 67 -3.92 17.67 3.41
CA LEU A 67 -3.34 16.77 4.41
C LEU A 67 -1.81 16.72 4.30
N ARG A 68 -1.27 16.76 3.08
CA ARG A 68 0.19 16.78 2.85
C ARG A 68 0.85 17.97 3.55
N GLU A 69 0.24 19.15 3.49
CA GLU A 69 0.79 20.36 4.13
C GLU A 69 0.79 20.21 5.66
N ILE A 70 -0.28 19.67 6.23
CA ILE A 70 -0.40 19.40 7.67
C ILE A 70 0.69 18.42 8.13
N LEU A 71 0.90 17.33 7.39
CA LEU A 71 1.92 16.33 7.70
C LEU A 71 3.34 16.89 7.53
N ALA A 72 3.58 17.67 6.46
CA ALA A 72 4.87 18.31 6.20
C ALA A 72 5.22 19.39 7.24
N ALA A 73 4.21 20.03 7.85
CA ALA A 73 4.39 20.95 8.96
C ALA A 73 4.76 20.25 10.29
N GLY A 74 4.78 18.91 10.32
CA GLY A 74 5.27 18.12 11.45
C GLY A 74 4.20 17.31 12.19
N HIS A 75 2.93 17.37 11.78
CA HIS A 75 1.88 16.55 12.38
C HIS A 75 2.19 15.06 12.18
N GLY A 76 2.19 14.28 13.25
CA GLY A 76 2.58 12.86 13.23
C GLY A 76 4.09 12.60 13.11
N ARG A 77 4.94 13.63 13.03
CA ARG A 77 6.42 13.52 12.97
C ARG A 77 6.90 12.50 11.92
N LEU A 78 6.32 12.59 10.73
CA LEU A 78 6.62 11.73 9.59
C LEU A 78 7.77 12.29 8.77
N ALA A 79 8.70 11.44 8.35
CA ALA A 79 9.66 11.74 7.29
C ALA A 79 8.95 11.78 5.93
N LYS A 80 9.51 12.48 4.95
CA LYS A 80 8.91 12.63 3.62
C LYS A 80 8.45 11.31 2.97
N PRO A 81 9.23 10.22 2.96
CA PRO A 81 8.79 8.94 2.42
C PRO A 81 7.60 8.32 3.17
N GLU A 82 7.50 8.54 4.48
CA GLU A 82 6.39 8.07 5.30
C GLU A 82 5.12 8.87 5.05
N ILE A 83 5.25 10.18 4.82
CA ILE A 83 4.13 11.04 4.38
C ILE A 83 3.57 10.49 3.07
N ASP A 84 4.43 10.20 2.09
CA ASP A 84 4.02 9.67 0.80
C ASP A 84 3.31 8.31 0.95
N ALA A 85 3.83 7.42 1.80
CA ALA A 85 3.23 6.12 2.08
C ALA A 85 1.83 6.24 2.74
N VAL A 86 1.69 7.11 3.75
CA VAL A 86 0.40 7.33 4.45
C VAL A 86 -0.63 7.97 3.52
N LEU A 87 -0.22 8.93 2.68
CA LEU A 87 -1.11 9.54 1.68
C LEU A 87 -1.58 8.50 0.65
N ALA A 88 -0.69 7.63 0.17
CA ALA A 88 -1.06 6.55 -0.75
C ALA A 88 -2.06 5.56 -0.11
N LEU A 89 -1.91 5.26 1.19
CA LEU A 89 -2.90 4.47 1.93
C LEU A 89 -4.27 5.16 1.95
N PHE A 90 -4.33 6.44 2.30
CA PHE A 90 -5.61 7.17 2.37
C PHE A 90 -6.26 7.34 1.00
N GLU A 91 -5.47 7.61 -0.04
CA GLU A 91 -5.96 7.65 -1.41
C GLU A 91 -6.58 6.30 -1.81
N SER A 92 -5.91 5.18 -1.52
CA SER A 92 -6.43 3.83 -1.78
C SER A 92 -7.77 3.59 -1.06
N VAL A 93 -7.87 4.00 0.21
CA VAL A 93 -9.11 3.90 0.98
C VAL A 93 -10.23 4.73 0.35
N LEU A 94 -9.96 5.98 -0.01
CA LEU A 94 -10.95 6.88 -0.61
C LEU A 94 -11.38 6.40 -2.01
N ALA A 95 -10.42 5.99 -2.84
CA ALA A 95 -10.67 5.46 -4.19
C ALA A 95 -11.46 4.15 -4.19
N SER A 96 -11.39 3.35 -3.12
CA SER A 96 -12.19 2.13 -2.98
C SER A 96 -13.70 2.39 -2.89
N GLY A 97 -14.14 3.65 -2.72
CA GLY A 97 -15.56 4.00 -2.58
C GLY A 97 -16.23 3.42 -1.33
N GLN A 98 -15.42 2.96 -0.36
CA GLN A 98 -15.87 2.26 0.84
C GLN A 98 -16.57 0.92 0.55
N VAL A 99 -16.26 0.25 -0.57
CA VAL A 99 -16.90 -1.03 -0.93
C VAL A 99 -16.67 -2.08 0.16
N PHE A 100 -15.42 -2.25 0.61
CA PHE A 100 -15.10 -3.19 1.70
C PHE A 100 -15.90 -2.87 2.95
N GLN A 101 -16.02 -1.57 3.26
CA GLN A 101 -16.68 -1.09 4.44
C GLN A 101 -18.18 -1.38 4.45
N LYS A 102 -18.84 -1.14 3.31
CA LYS A 102 -20.29 -1.24 3.19
C LYS A 102 -20.76 -2.67 2.97
N LYS A 103 -19.98 -3.48 2.24
CA LYS A 103 -20.42 -4.81 1.79
C LYS A 103 -19.63 -5.98 2.38
N CYS A 104 -18.35 -5.80 2.74
CA CYS A 104 -17.51 -6.90 3.20
C CYS A 104 -17.37 -6.96 4.73
N ARG A 105 -17.36 -5.80 5.42
CA ARG A 105 -17.10 -5.70 6.86
C ARG A 105 -18.17 -6.34 7.76
N ILE A 106 -19.31 -6.71 7.19
CA ILE A 106 -20.34 -7.48 7.91
C ILE A 106 -19.89 -8.91 8.24
N CYS A 107 -19.05 -9.50 7.38
CA CYS A 107 -18.54 -10.87 7.55
C CYS A 107 -17.02 -10.92 7.75
N HIS A 108 -16.31 -9.90 7.30
CA HIS A 108 -14.85 -9.83 7.39
C HIS A 108 -14.41 -8.75 8.37
N ASP A 109 -13.29 -9.02 9.03
CA ASP A 109 -12.56 -8.02 9.81
C ASP A 109 -11.78 -7.08 8.87
N ARG A 110 -10.62 -6.57 9.27
CA ARG A 110 -9.82 -5.61 8.48
C ARG A 110 -9.40 -6.17 7.12
N ALA A 111 -9.56 -5.36 6.08
CA ALA A 111 -9.14 -5.68 4.71
C ALA A 111 -7.65 -6.06 4.62
N VAL A 112 -6.77 -5.28 5.25
CA VAL A 112 -5.31 -5.55 5.26
C VAL A 112 -4.97 -6.89 5.88
N VAL A 113 -5.60 -7.22 7.02
CA VAL A 113 -5.38 -8.49 7.72
C VAL A 113 -5.90 -9.64 6.88
N PHE A 114 -7.10 -9.51 6.34
CA PHE A 114 -7.68 -10.52 5.47
C PHE A 114 -6.81 -10.77 4.24
N ALA A 115 -6.38 -9.70 3.55
CA ALA A 115 -5.55 -9.79 2.36
C ALA A 115 -4.23 -10.49 2.65
N ARG A 116 -3.45 -9.98 3.60
CA ARG A 116 -2.11 -10.52 3.90
C ARG A 116 -2.15 -11.97 4.34
N ARG A 117 -3.17 -12.36 5.12
CA ARG A 117 -3.33 -13.74 5.59
C ARG A 117 -3.81 -14.68 4.49
N ASN A 118 -4.81 -14.29 3.71
CA ASN A 118 -5.57 -15.22 2.88
C ASN A 118 -5.34 -15.08 1.38
N LEU A 119 -4.70 -14.01 0.91
CA LEU A 119 -4.54 -13.71 -0.50
C LEU A 119 -3.08 -13.71 -0.92
N ILE A 120 -2.85 -13.94 -2.20
CA ILE A 120 -1.54 -13.87 -2.84
C ILE A 120 -1.70 -13.43 -4.30
N VAL A 121 -0.72 -12.70 -4.83
CA VAL A 121 -0.60 -12.50 -6.27
C VAL A 121 0.23 -13.64 -6.86
N ARG A 122 -0.34 -14.39 -7.80
CA ARG A 122 0.36 -15.44 -8.55
C ARG A 122 -0.03 -15.34 -10.01
N ASP A 123 0.97 -15.32 -10.90
CA ASP A 123 0.79 -15.15 -12.34
C ASP A 123 0.00 -13.87 -12.68
N GLY A 124 0.26 -12.78 -11.95
CA GLY A 124 -0.43 -11.48 -12.11
C GLY A 124 -1.88 -11.45 -11.61
N ARG A 125 -2.41 -12.56 -11.08
CA ARG A 125 -3.80 -12.67 -10.62
C ARG A 125 -3.87 -12.73 -9.10
N LEU A 126 -4.87 -12.05 -8.53
CA LEU A 126 -5.17 -12.13 -7.11
C LEU A 126 -5.88 -13.45 -6.84
N ARG A 127 -5.26 -14.30 -6.01
CA ARG A 127 -5.74 -15.64 -5.71
C ARG A 127 -5.86 -15.86 -4.20
N GLY A 128 -6.72 -16.79 -3.81
CA GLY A 128 -6.71 -17.35 -2.46
C GLY A 128 -5.39 -18.09 -2.22
N ARG A 129 -4.67 -17.72 -1.15
CA ARG A 129 -3.36 -18.26 -0.78
C ARG A 129 -3.40 -19.78 -0.62
N TYR A 130 -4.46 -20.29 0.00
CA TYR A 130 -4.60 -21.71 0.35
C TYR A 130 -5.50 -22.48 -0.63
N SER A 131 -6.55 -21.84 -1.16
CA SER A 131 -7.48 -22.49 -2.11
C SER A 131 -7.03 -22.41 -3.56
N GLY A 132 -6.16 -21.46 -3.93
CA GLY A 132 -5.79 -21.19 -5.31
C GLY A 132 -6.90 -20.55 -6.16
N HIS A 133 -8.09 -20.34 -5.60
CA HIS A 133 -9.23 -19.74 -6.30
C HIS A 133 -8.89 -18.35 -6.82
N ASP A 134 -9.36 -18.04 -8.02
CA ASP A 134 -9.32 -16.69 -8.56
C ASP A 134 -10.28 -15.78 -7.79
N ILE A 135 -9.75 -14.73 -7.15
CA ILE A 135 -10.56 -13.86 -6.29
C ILE A 135 -11.50 -12.98 -7.10
N GLY A 136 -11.10 -12.55 -8.31
CA GLY A 136 -11.99 -11.79 -9.19
C GLY A 136 -13.24 -12.60 -9.51
N ARG A 137 -13.06 -13.85 -9.98
CA ARG A 137 -14.18 -14.74 -10.28
C ARG A 137 -14.99 -15.12 -9.03
N PHE A 138 -14.33 -15.38 -7.90
CA PHE A 138 -15.03 -15.72 -6.66
C PHE A 138 -15.95 -14.58 -6.18
N LEU A 139 -15.53 -13.32 -6.38
CA LEU A 139 -16.29 -12.14 -5.97
C LEU A 139 -17.46 -11.80 -6.90
N GLU A 140 -17.58 -12.43 -8.08
CA GLU A 140 -18.77 -12.29 -8.94
C GLU A 140 -20.02 -12.83 -8.21
N ASP A 141 -19.85 -13.94 -7.47
CA ASP A 141 -20.93 -14.59 -6.72
C ASP A 141 -20.89 -14.30 -5.22
N HIS A 142 -19.85 -13.61 -4.72
CA HIS A 142 -19.65 -13.29 -3.31
C HIS A 142 -19.72 -11.78 -3.05
N GLY A 143 -20.52 -11.38 -2.04
CA GLY A 143 -20.58 -9.97 -1.60
C GLY A 143 -21.51 -9.07 -2.43
N ARG A 144 -22.19 -9.62 -3.46
CA ARG A 144 -23.17 -8.90 -4.30
C ARG A 144 -22.59 -7.58 -4.84
N LEU A 145 -21.44 -7.70 -5.50
CA LEU A 145 -20.70 -6.57 -6.05
C LEU A 145 -21.16 -6.29 -7.48
N GLU A 146 -21.32 -5.02 -7.80
CA GLU A 146 -21.43 -4.58 -9.18
C GLU A 146 -20.05 -4.66 -9.87
N ALA A 147 -20.02 -4.62 -11.21
CA ALA A 147 -18.78 -4.78 -11.97
C ALA A 147 -17.70 -3.71 -11.64
N ASP A 148 -18.12 -2.47 -11.37
CA ASP A 148 -17.19 -1.39 -10.98
C ASP A 148 -16.70 -1.55 -9.53
N GLU A 149 -17.54 -2.06 -8.63
CA GLU A 149 -17.14 -2.38 -7.26
C GLU A 149 -16.17 -3.57 -7.19
N LEU A 150 -16.38 -4.57 -8.05
CA LEU A 150 -15.50 -5.74 -8.19
C LEU A 150 -14.08 -5.32 -8.57
N SER A 151 -13.94 -4.43 -9.56
CA SER A 151 -12.61 -3.93 -9.94
C SER A 151 -11.95 -3.14 -8.82
N ARG A 152 -12.69 -2.21 -8.17
CA ARG A 152 -12.20 -1.43 -7.02
C ARG A 152 -11.76 -2.31 -5.85
N ILE A 153 -12.51 -3.34 -5.50
CA ILE A 153 -12.19 -4.19 -4.34
C ILE A 153 -10.98 -5.08 -4.63
N VAL A 154 -10.85 -5.62 -5.85
CA VAL A 154 -9.70 -6.43 -6.24
C VAL A 154 -8.42 -5.59 -6.23
N ASP A 155 -8.48 -4.38 -6.78
CA ASP A 155 -7.33 -3.46 -6.77
C ASP A 155 -6.99 -2.98 -5.37
N MET A 156 -7.98 -2.72 -4.52
CA MET A 156 -7.76 -2.43 -3.11
C MET A 156 -7.03 -3.59 -2.43
N PHE A 157 -7.46 -4.84 -2.63
CA PHE A 157 -6.80 -6.01 -2.02
C PHE A 157 -5.37 -6.20 -2.49
N ARG A 158 -5.08 -5.96 -3.79
CA ARG A 158 -3.71 -5.99 -4.30
C ARG A 158 -2.80 -5.02 -3.55
N ARG A 159 -3.24 -3.78 -3.37
CA ARG A 159 -2.48 -2.74 -2.62
C ARG A 159 -2.27 -3.06 -1.15
N GLN A 160 -3.04 -4.00 -0.56
CA GLN A 160 -2.81 -4.44 0.82
C GLN A 160 -1.65 -5.46 0.93
N LEU A 161 -1.19 -6.00 -0.20
CA LEU A 161 -0.13 -7.02 -0.28
C LEU A 161 1.26 -6.43 -0.57
N ASP A 162 1.31 -5.17 -0.99
CA ASP A 162 2.54 -4.39 -1.22
C ASP A 162 3.08 -3.79 0.10
#